data_AF-A0A7S1PZ18-F1
#
_entry.id   AF-A0A7S1PZ18-F1
#
_cell.length_a   1.000
_cell.length_b   1.000
_cell.length_c   1.000
_cell.angle_alpha   90.00
_cell.angle_beta   90.00
_cell.angle_gamma   90.00
#
_symmetry.space_group_name_H-M   'P 1'
#
loop_
_entity.id
_entity.type
_entity.pdbx_description
1 polymer ?
#
loop_
_entity_poly.entity_id
_entity_poly.type
_entity_poly.pdbx_seq_one_letter_code
_entity_poly.pdbx_strand_id
1 'polypeptide(L)'
;GAGLYGGASRVMERHRHRYEFNVKYKERFEAKGMVFSGQDESKERMDVIELPLSEHPFYLAVQFHPEYKSRPGLPSPPFHGFVAAASKPEKVSDFVAARRQQGPNQHWMPFVI
;
A
#
# COMPACT_ATOMS: atom_id res chain seq x y z
N GLY A 1 -2.06 2.30 -2.81
CA GLY A 1 -0.84 1.99 -2.02
C GLY A 1 0.42 2.66 -2.53
N ALA A 2 0.67 2.65 -3.85
CA ALA A 2 1.94 3.10 -4.47
C ALA A 2 2.39 4.53 -4.09
N GLY A 3 1.44 5.45 -3.85
CA GLY A 3 1.79 6.83 -3.44
C GLY A 3 2.52 6.92 -2.10
N LEU A 4 2.18 6.06 -1.13
CA LEU A 4 2.86 6.00 0.17
C LEU A 4 4.31 5.52 0.05
N TYR A 5 4.57 4.63 -0.91
CA TYR A 5 5.89 4.11 -1.25
C TYR A 5 6.66 5.03 -2.22
N GLY A 6 6.24 6.29 -2.37
CA GLY A 6 6.94 7.25 -3.22
C GLY A 6 6.84 6.96 -4.71
N GLY A 7 5.77 6.26 -5.14
CA GLY A 7 5.58 5.90 -6.55
C GLY A 7 6.39 4.69 -7.01
N ALA A 8 6.94 3.89 -6.08
CA ALA A 8 7.65 2.67 -6.42
C ALA A 8 6.77 1.70 -7.25
N SER A 9 7.30 1.20 -8.37
CA SER A 9 6.65 0.19 -9.19
C SER A 9 6.78 -1.23 -8.64
N ARG A 10 7.79 -1.46 -7.79
CA ARG A 10 8.06 -2.75 -7.14
C ARG A 10 8.57 -2.53 -5.72
N VAL A 11 8.06 -3.32 -4.79
CA VAL A 11 8.45 -3.31 -3.38
C VAL A 11 8.64 -4.73 -2.88
N MET A 12 9.48 -4.89 -1.86
CA MET A 12 9.75 -6.17 -1.20
C MET A 12 9.19 -6.12 0.23
N GLU A 13 8.22 -6.98 0.55
CA GLU A 13 7.61 -7.06 1.87
C GLU A 13 7.69 -8.49 2.44
N ARG A 14 7.40 -8.64 3.74
CA ARG A 14 7.44 -9.95 4.42
C ARG A 14 6.04 -10.51 4.57
N HIS A 15 5.84 -11.74 4.12
CA HIS A 15 4.55 -12.44 4.17
C HIS A 15 4.64 -13.62 5.13
N ARG A 16 3.56 -13.89 5.85
CA ARG A 16 3.42 -15.09 6.68
C ARG A 16 1.96 -15.51 6.78
N HIS A 17 1.44 -15.97 5.66
CA HIS A 17 0.08 -16.45 5.53
C HIS A 17 0.05 -17.65 4.55
N ARG A 18 -1.13 -18.28 4.40
CA ARG A 18 -1.33 -19.43 3.50
C ARG A 18 -2.52 -19.23 2.55
N TYR A 19 -3.42 -18.31 2.89
CA TYR A 19 -4.63 -18.07 2.13
C TYR A 19 -4.45 -16.84 1.25
N GLU A 20 -4.86 -16.99 0.00
CA GLU A 20 -4.82 -15.95 -1.02
C GLU A 20 -6.24 -15.51 -1.38
N PHE A 21 -6.37 -14.28 -1.88
CA PHE A 21 -7.62 -13.81 -2.45
C PHE A 21 -7.99 -14.64 -3.68
N ASN A 22 -9.24 -15.09 -3.77
CA ASN A 22 -9.71 -15.82 -4.93
C ASN A 22 -10.07 -14.85 -6.07
N VAL A 23 -9.20 -14.79 -7.09
CA VAL A 23 -9.28 -13.89 -8.24
C VAL A 23 -10.62 -13.96 -8.98
N LYS A 24 -11.35 -15.08 -8.91
CA LYS A 24 -12.70 -15.21 -9.50
C LYS A 24 -13.70 -14.17 -8.97
N TYR A 25 -13.46 -13.62 -7.78
CA TYR A 25 -14.29 -12.59 -7.19
C TYR A 25 -13.79 -11.17 -7.45
N LYS A 26 -12.64 -10.97 -8.08
CA LYS A 26 -11.99 -9.66 -8.25
C LYS A 26 -12.94 -8.64 -8.89
N GLU A 27 -13.51 -8.97 -10.05
CA GLU A 27 -14.40 -8.08 -10.79
C GLU A 27 -15.62 -7.65 -9.96
N ARG A 28 -16.17 -8.56 -9.13
CA ARG A 28 -17.30 -8.25 -8.25
C ARG A 28 -16.93 -7.23 -7.16
N PHE A 29 -15.70 -7.25 -6.68
CA PHE A 29 -15.19 -6.31 -5.69
C PHE A 29 -14.85 -4.96 -6.33
N GLU A 30 -14.22 -4.98 -7.51
CA GLU A 30 -13.91 -3.78 -8.30
C GLU A 30 -15.18 -3.04 -8.74
N ALA A 31 -16.22 -3.76 -9.16
CA ALA A 31 -17.53 -3.19 -9.49
C ALA A 31 -18.21 -2.48 -8.31
N LYS A 32 -17.76 -2.74 -7.07
CA LYS A 32 -18.21 -2.06 -5.85
C LYS A 32 -17.25 -0.98 -5.35
N GLY A 33 -16.27 -0.60 -6.18
CA GLY A 33 -15.33 0.48 -5.89
C GLY A 33 -14.06 0.06 -5.16
N MET A 34 -13.82 -1.24 -4.93
CA MET A 34 -12.56 -1.67 -4.32
C MET A 34 -11.42 -1.62 -5.34
N VAL A 35 -10.27 -1.09 -4.92
CA VAL A 35 -9.10 -0.96 -5.78
C VAL A 35 -8.03 -1.95 -5.35
N PHE A 36 -7.63 -2.85 -6.25
CA PHE A 36 -6.49 -3.75 -6.07
C PHE A 36 -5.21 -3.05 -6.53
N SER A 37 -4.56 -2.34 -5.60
CA SER A 37 -3.44 -1.44 -5.92
C SER A 37 -2.04 -2.05 -5.77
N GLY A 38 -1.96 -3.28 -5.25
CA GLY A 38 -0.74 -4.04 -5.12
C GLY A 38 -1.03 -5.53 -5.34
N GLN A 39 -0.28 -6.13 -6.23
CA GLN A 39 -0.44 -7.51 -6.67
C GLN A 39 0.93 -8.04 -7.11
N ASP A 40 1.07 -9.36 -7.15
CA ASP A 40 2.29 -9.99 -7.64
C ASP A 40 2.45 -9.85 -9.16
N GLU A 41 3.61 -10.26 -9.67
CA GLU A 41 3.97 -10.13 -11.08
C GLU A 41 3.06 -10.95 -12.01
N SER A 42 2.58 -12.11 -11.55
CA SER A 42 1.61 -12.93 -12.30
C SER A 42 0.18 -12.39 -12.22
N LYS A 43 -0.09 -11.41 -11.35
CA LYS A 43 -1.42 -10.86 -11.05
C LYS A 43 -2.39 -11.90 -10.47
N GLU A 44 -1.87 -12.98 -9.92
CA GLU A 44 -2.65 -14.06 -9.32
C GLU A 44 -2.83 -13.86 -7.82
N ARG A 45 -1.94 -13.10 -7.17
CA ARG A 45 -2.01 -12.75 -5.75
C ARG A 45 -2.21 -11.27 -5.57
N MET A 46 -3.16 -10.93 -4.71
CA MET A 46 -3.54 -9.56 -4.40
C MET A 46 -3.02 -9.21 -3.01
N ASP A 47 -2.03 -8.33 -2.95
CA ASP A 47 -1.33 -7.99 -1.71
C ASP A 47 -1.90 -6.75 -1.04
N VAL A 48 -2.44 -5.80 -1.82
CA VAL A 48 -2.91 -4.51 -1.32
C VAL A 48 -4.24 -4.14 -1.93
N ILE A 49 -5.20 -3.84 -1.06
CA ILE A 49 -6.49 -3.25 -1.42
C ILE A 49 -6.66 -1.88 -0.78
N GLU A 50 -7.38 -1.01 -1.49
CA GLU A 50 -7.74 0.32 -1.01
C GLU A 50 -9.15 0.71 -1.47
N LEU A 51 -9.67 1.78 -0.87
CA LEU A 51 -10.84 2.50 -1.38
C LEU A 51 -10.40 3.85 -1.96
N PRO A 52 -11.13 4.39 -2.95
CA PRO A 52 -10.90 5.75 -3.44
C PRO A 52 -10.97 6.78 -2.30
N LEU A 53 -10.16 7.83 -2.41
CA LEU A 53 -10.15 8.93 -1.43
C LEU A 53 -11.51 9.66 -1.33
N SER A 54 -12.32 9.60 -2.40
CA SER A 54 -13.70 10.12 -2.40
C SER A 54 -14.65 9.32 -1.50
N GLU A 55 -14.35 8.04 -1.27
CA GLU A 55 -15.16 7.14 -0.44
C GLU A 55 -14.66 7.09 1.01
N HIS A 56 -13.33 7.07 1.20
CA HIS A 56 -12.73 7.04 2.53
C HIS A 56 -11.38 7.76 2.55
N PRO A 57 -11.10 8.65 3.52
CA PRO A 57 -9.89 9.48 3.51
C PRO A 57 -8.60 8.66 3.59
N PHE A 58 -8.65 7.48 4.21
CA PHE A 58 -7.55 6.52 4.22
C PHE A 58 -8.04 5.09 4.47
N TYR A 59 -8.20 4.29 3.42
CA TYR A 59 -8.50 2.86 3.54
C TYR A 59 -7.40 2.08 2.83
N LEU A 60 -6.60 1.35 3.60
CA LEU A 60 -5.50 0.54 3.10
C LEU A 60 -5.47 -0.76 3.88
N ALA A 61 -5.62 -1.89 3.19
CA ALA A 61 -5.39 -3.20 3.78
C ALA A 61 -4.29 -3.91 2.99
N VAL A 62 -3.40 -4.56 3.73
CA VAL A 62 -2.23 -5.26 3.20
C VAL A 62 -2.23 -6.70 3.69
N GLN A 63 -1.76 -7.61 2.85
CA GLN A 63 -1.62 -9.03 3.18
C GLN A 63 -0.28 -9.35 3.85
N PHE A 64 0.74 -8.52 3.59
CA PHE A 64 2.06 -8.60 4.21
C PHE A 64 2.11 -7.96 5.60
N HIS A 65 3.28 -8.08 6.24
CA HIS A 65 3.57 -7.58 7.59
C HIS A 65 4.47 -6.33 7.56
N PRO A 66 3.90 -5.11 7.43
CA PRO A 66 4.68 -3.87 7.39
C PRO A 66 5.42 -3.56 8.70
N GLU A 67 5.04 -4.19 9.80
CA GLU A 67 5.63 -4.05 11.13
C GLU A 67 7.06 -4.59 11.23
N TYR A 68 7.38 -5.67 10.52
CA TYR A 68 8.75 -6.21 10.55
C TYR A 68 9.76 -5.31 9.84
N LYS A 69 9.26 -4.38 9.05
CA LYS A 69 10.04 -3.56 8.15
C LYS A 69 10.19 -2.12 8.67
N SER A 70 9.26 -1.66 9.51
CA SER A 70 9.26 -0.38 10.22
C SER A 70 10.38 -0.26 11.26
N ARG A 71 11.02 0.92 11.38
CA ARG A 71 12.06 1.22 12.37
C ARG A 71 11.96 2.67 12.88
N PRO A 72 12.50 3.01 14.06
CA PRO A 72 12.62 4.40 14.48
C PRO A 72 13.35 5.24 13.42
N GLY A 73 12.81 6.43 13.11
CA GLY A 73 13.33 7.31 12.04
C GLY A 73 13.00 6.86 10.61
N LEU A 74 12.53 5.63 10.41
CA LEU A 74 12.11 5.10 9.11
C LEU A 74 10.83 4.25 9.26
N PRO A 75 9.68 4.88 9.55
CA PRO A 75 8.42 4.17 9.69
C PRO A 75 8.01 3.55 8.35
N SER A 76 7.43 2.35 8.40
CA SER A 76 6.90 1.73 7.18
C SER A 76 5.78 2.59 6.57
N PRO A 77 5.68 2.64 5.23
CA PRO A 77 4.72 3.52 4.56
C PRO A 77 3.25 3.34 4.98
N PRO A 78 2.73 2.11 5.19
CA PRO A 78 1.36 1.92 5.67
C PRO A 78 1.10 2.58 7.03
N PHE A 79 2.01 2.44 7.99
CA PHE A 79 1.83 3.05 9.32
C PHE A 79 1.98 4.56 9.31
N HIS A 80 2.94 5.11 8.55
CA HIS A 80 3.06 6.55 8.45
C HIS A 80 1.81 7.15 7.79
N GLY A 81 1.30 6.53 6.72
CA GLY A 81 0.03 6.92 6.10
C GLY A 81 -1.14 6.88 7.08
N PHE A 82 -1.26 5.79 7.85
CA PHE A 82 -2.33 5.62 8.84
C PHE A 82 -2.29 6.72 9.92
N VAL A 83 -1.12 6.98 10.52
CA VAL A 83 -0.97 8.02 11.55
C VAL A 83 -1.21 9.42 10.98
N ALA A 84 -0.73 9.70 9.76
CA ALA A 84 -0.99 10.97 9.09
C ALA A 84 -2.50 11.19 8.88
N ALA A 85 -3.21 10.15 8.43
CA ALA A 85 -4.66 10.19 8.24
C ALA A 85 -5.45 10.32 9.54
N ALA A 86 -5.02 9.62 10.60
CA ALA A 86 -5.64 9.76 11.91
C ALA A 86 -5.42 11.16 12.51
N SER A 87 -4.30 11.82 12.19
CA SER A 87 -4.00 13.16 12.68
C SER A 87 -4.75 14.26 11.93
N LYS A 88 -4.76 14.20 10.59
CA LYS A 88 -5.35 15.22 9.70
C LYS A 88 -5.93 14.56 8.45
N PRO A 89 -7.13 13.97 8.54
CA PRO A 89 -7.74 13.22 7.43
C PRO A 89 -7.93 14.07 6.17
N GLU A 90 -8.18 15.37 6.31
CA GLU A 90 -8.34 16.33 5.22
C GLU A 90 -7.04 16.62 4.44
N LYS A 91 -5.87 16.24 5.00
CA LYS A 91 -4.54 16.46 4.38
C LYS A 91 -3.88 15.19 3.86
N VAL A 92 -4.60 14.07 3.83
CA VAL A 92 -4.02 12.79 3.38
C VAL A 92 -3.61 12.86 1.92
N SER A 93 -4.39 13.52 1.06
CA SER A 93 -4.05 13.72 -0.35
C SER A 93 -2.69 14.40 -0.50
N ASP A 94 -2.47 15.47 0.26
CA ASP A 94 -1.25 16.28 0.22
C ASP A 94 -0.06 15.48 0.76
N PHE A 95 -0.27 14.72 1.84
CA PHE A 95 0.74 13.82 2.38
C PHE A 95 1.18 12.77 1.36
N VAL A 96 0.24 12.12 0.69
CA VAL A 96 0.53 11.12 -0.36
C VAL A 96 1.23 11.76 -1.55
N ALA A 97 0.83 12.97 -1.94
CA ALA A 97 1.48 13.73 -3.02
C ALA A 97 2.93 14.08 -2.65
N ALA A 98 3.18 14.55 -1.44
CA ALA A 98 4.52 14.86 -0.95
C ALA A 98 5.41 13.60 -0.92
N ARG A 99 4.88 12.44 -0.52
CA ARG A 99 5.61 11.17 -0.59
C ARG A 99 6.01 10.79 -2.01
N ARG A 100 5.12 10.96 -2.98
CA ARG A 100 5.45 10.72 -4.40
C ARG A 100 6.59 11.61 -4.88
N GLN A 101 6.63 12.88 -4.47
CA GLN A 101 7.70 13.80 -4.84
C GLN A 101 9.05 13.43 -4.22
N GLN A 102 9.07 12.85 -3.01
CA GLN A 102 10.29 12.34 -2.37
C GLN A 102 10.88 11.12 -3.09
N GLY A 103 10.06 10.41 -3.87
CA GLY A 103 10.47 9.24 -4.62
C GLY A 103 10.60 7.95 -3.79
N PRO A 104 10.87 6.81 -4.45
CA PRO A 104 11.01 5.52 -3.79
C PRO A 104 12.21 5.46 -2.85
N ASN A 105 12.07 4.76 -1.72
CA ASN A 105 13.17 4.50 -0.80
C ASN A 105 13.74 3.08 -1.04
N GLN A 106 15.06 2.99 -1.22
CA GLN A 106 15.77 1.72 -1.49
C GLN A 106 15.54 0.64 -0.44
N HIS A 107 15.28 0.99 0.82
CA HIS A 107 14.97 0.05 1.89
C HIS A 107 13.73 -0.82 1.61
N TRP A 108 12.81 -0.31 0.79
CA TRP A 108 11.59 -1.03 0.38
C TRP A 108 11.68 -1.67 -0.99
N MET A 109 12.72 -1.37 -1.77
CA MET A 109 12.87 -1.83 -3.14
C MET A 109 13.66 -3.15 -3.20
N PRO A 110 13.50 -3.96 -4.26
CA PRO A 110 14.42 -5.06 -4.51
C PRO A 110 15.83 -4.52 -4.76
N PHE A 111 16.84 -5.27 -4.31
CA PHE A 111 18.23 -5.00 -4.70
C PHE A 111 18.38 -5.25 -6.20
N VAL A 112 18.91 -4.26 -6.92
CA VAL A 112 19.40 -4.42 -8.29
C VAL A 112 20.91 -4.63 -8.16
N ILE A 113 21.37 -5.83 -8.52
CA ILE A 113 22.80 -6.14 -8.73
C ILE A 113 23.19 -5.83 -10.16
#